data_AF-A0A938DP74-F1
#
_entry.id   AF-A0A938DP74-F1
#
_cell.length_a   1.000
_cell.length_b   1.000
_cell.length_c   1.000
_cell.angle_alpha   90.00
_cell.angle_beta   90.00
_cell.angle_gamma   90.00
#
_symmetry.space_group_name_H-M   'P 1'
#
loop_
_entity.id
_entity.type
_entity.pdbx_description
1 polymer ?
#
loop_
_entity_poly.entity_id
_entity_poly.type
_entity_poly.pdbx_seq_one_letter_code
_entity_poly.pdbx_strand_id
1 'polypeptide(L)'
;MLLPGLRLGRHARSGLTREHGATVSHSAVRPTRAEFLELAREYTVVPVWTEVLADVETPVSAFVKLVGAGIDDAPGFLLESVEHGQRWGRFTFLGRDPALRLVVHGRDVTFDGPVPAGVPADQGALVALEALLAQYRAPQIDDLPPFHGGIVGYLGYDTVREIERLPNIPDDTAGLPDAALSVTGHVTAFDHFRQRLSLIENVFLVDGGHPGEKYDEAVAKLEARVAELARPLPYAVSAPPMLADV
;
A
#
# COMPACT_ATOMS: atom_id res chain seq x y z
N MET A 1 -62.36 -51.40 16.61
CA MET A 1 -61.71 -52.59 16.05
C MET A 1 -60.65 -52.11 15.06
N LEU A 2 -59.38 -52.30 15.43
CA LEU A 2 -58.09 -52.23 14.68
C LEU A 2 -57.80 -51.14 13.59
N LEU A 3 -56.71 -50.39 13.84
CA LEU A 3 -55.78 -49.68 12.91
C LEU A 3 -55.13 -50.66 11.87
N PRO A 4 -54.24 -50.28 10.89
CA PRO A 4 -53.43 -49.05 10.69
C PRO A 4 -53.18 -48.61 9.22
N GLY A 5 -52.36 -47.56 9.00
CA GLY A 5 -51.57 -47.43 7.75
C GLY A 5 -51.20 -46.02 7.27
N LEU A 6 -50.38 -45.26 8.00
CA LEU A 6 -49.72 -44.04 7.48
C LEU A 6 -48.49 -44.43 6.64
N ARG A 7 -48.42 -43.98 5.37
CA ARG A 7 -47.19 -43.96 4.57
C ARG A 7 -46.80 -42.53 4.23
N LEU A 8 -45.55 -42.19 4.55
CA LEU A 8 -44.88 -40.93 4.24
C LEU A 8 -44.80 -40.71 2.72
N GLY A 9 -45.39 -39.63 2.22
CA GLY A 9 -45.11 -39.08 0.90
C GLY A 9 -43.99 -38.05 0.99
N ARG A 10 -42.87 -38.31 0.30
CA ARG A 10 -41.77 -37.35 0.11
C ARG A 10 -42.27 -36.18 -0.74
N HIS A 11 -42.45 -35.01 -0.14
CA HIS A 11 -42.52 -33.75 -0.89
C HIS A 11 -41.11 -33.20 -1.11
N ALA A 12 -40.61 -33.36 -2.33
CA ALA A 12 -39.52 -32.55 -2.83
C ALA A 12 -40.03 -31.12 -3.02
N ARG A 13 -39.64 -30.20 -2.13
CA ARG A 13 -39.75 -28.76 -2.36
C ARG A 13 -38.43 -28.27 -2.95
N SER A 14 -38.44 -28.12 -4.27
CA SER A 14 -37.56 -27.20 -4.99
C SER A 14 -37.82 -25.80 -4.46
N GLY A 15 -36.88 -25.29 -3.68
CA GLY A 15 -36.79 -23.88 -3.32
C GLY A 15 -35.49 -23.36 -3.90
N LEU A 16 -35.57 -22.63 -5.02
CA LEU A 16 -34.47 -21.82 -5.52
C LEU A 16 -34.13 -20.78 -4.45
N THR A 17 -33.09 -21.03 -3.66
CA THR A 17 -32.38 -19.97 -2.96
C THR A 17 -31.64 -19.18 -4.03
N ARG A 18 -32.23 -18.06 -4.48
CA ARG A 18 -31.48 -17.03 -5.21
C ARG A 18 -30.50 -16.42 -4.22
N GLU A 19 -29.25 -16.86 -4.27
CA GLU A 19 -28.14 -16.13 -3.68
C GLU A 19 -28.15 -14.73 -4.27
N HIS A 20 -28.50 -13.75 -3.43
CA HIS A 20 -28.31 -12.35 -3.74
C HIS A 20 -26.81 -12.09 -3.64
N GLY A 21 -26.09 -12.35 -4.74
CA GLY A 21 -24.77 -11.77 -4.92
C GLY A 21 -24.92 -10.26 -4.83
N ALA A 22 -24.48 -9.68 -3.72
CA ALA A 22 -24.39 -8.24 -3.57
C ALA A 22 -23.51 -7.74 -4.70
N THR A 23 -24.12 -7.09 -5.68
CA THR A 23 -23.38 -6.46 -6.79
C THR A 23 -22.69 -5.25 -6.18
N VAL A 24 -21.41 -5.40 -5.81
CA VAL A 24 -20.57 -4.29 -5.41
C VAL A 24 -20.59 -3.30 -6.57
N SER A 25 -21.13 -2.10 -6.35
CA SER A 25 -21.06 -1.05 -7.36
C SER A 25 -19.57 -0.76 -7.56
N HIS A 26 -19.03 -1.09 -8.72
CA HIS A 26 -17.60 -0.91 -8.97
C HIS A 26 -17.30 0.59 -8.98
N SER A 27 -16.55 1.06 -7.98
CA SER A 27 -16.00 2.40 -7.98
C SER A 27 -15.21 2.61 -9.26
N ALA A 28 -15.48 3.71 -9.95
CA ALA A 28 -14.92 3.94 -11.28
C ALA A 28 -13.40 4.16 -11.19
N VAL A 29 -12.63 3.28 -11.82
CA VAL A 29 -11.17 3.41 -11.89
C VAL A 29 -10.78 4.65 -12.70
N ARG A 30 -9.70 5.31 -12.27
CA ARG A 30 -9.09 6.48 -12.87
C ARG A 30 -7.57 6.28 -12.95
N PRO A 31 -6.87 6.88 -13.91
CA PRO A 31 -7.44 7.46 -15.12
C PRO A 31 -8.08 6.36 -15.99
N THR A 32 -8.82 6.72 -17.03
CA THR A 32 -9.25 5.73 -18.03
C THR A 32 -8.03 5.13 -18.73
N ARG A 33 -8.18 3.94 -19.35
CA ARG A 33 -7.10 3.31 -20.10
C ARG A 33 -6.50 4.23 -21.17
N ALA A 34 -7.31 5.02 -21.86
CA ALA A 34 -6.84 5.95 -22.88
C ALA A 34 -5.98 7.07 -22.26
N GLU A 35 -6.45 7.69 -21.18
CA GLU A 35 -5.72 8.72 -20.45
C GLU A 35 -4.42 8.18 -19.83
N PHE A 36 -4.45 6.95 -19.29
CA PHE A 36 -3.26 6.26 -18.80
C PHE A 36 -2.20 6.13 -19.89
N LEU A 37 -2.59 5.69 -21.09
CA LEU A 37 -1.67 5.51 -22.21
C LEU A 37 -1.07 6.84 -22.69
N GLU A 38 -1.79 7.95 -22.56
CA GLU A 38 -1.24 9.28 -22.84
C GLU A 38 -0.22 9.70 -21.77
N LEU A 39 -0.55 9.53 -20.48
CA LEU A 39 0.38 9.81 -19.37
C LEU A 39 1.66 8.95 -19.45
N ALA A 40 1.51 7.68 -19.85
CA ALA A 40 2.61 6.73 -20.02
C ALA A 40 3.63 7.12 -21.09
N ARG A 41 3.34 8.12 -21.94
CA ARG A 41 4.30 8.66 -22.92
C ARG A 41 5.25 9.69 -22.31
N GLU A 42 4.85 10.34 -21.23
CA GLU A 42 5.59 11.44 -20.61
C GLU A 42 6.22 11.04 -19.27
N TYR A 43 5.53 10.18 -18.52
CA TYR A 43 5.89 9.77 -17.17
C TYR A 43 6.34 8.32 -17.11
N THR A 44 7.25 8.05 -16.18
CA THR A 44 7.80 6.71 -15.94
C THR A 44 7.09 5.99 -14.78
N VAL A 45 6.27 6.72 -14.03
CA VAL A 45 5.35 6.20 -13.02
C VAL A 45 4.00 6.85 -13.23
N VAL A 46 2.94 6.06 -13.40
CA VAL A 46 1.58 6.58 -13.59
C VAL A 46 0.66 5.95 -12.54
N PRO A 47 0.02 6.73 -11.66
CA PRO A 47 -0.92 6.19 -10.68
C PRO A 47 -2.23 5.78 -11.37
N VAL A 48 -2.75 4.61 -10.99
CA VAL A 48 -4.10 4.15 -11.30
C VAL A 48 -4.82 3.98 -9.97
N TRP A 49 -6.01 4.56 -9.82
CA TRP A 49 -6.68 4.61 -8.54
C TRP A 49 -8.20 4.40 -8.64
N THR A 50 -8.78 4.07 -7.50
CA THR A 50 -10.22 4.07 -7.29
C THR A 50 -10.54 4.64 -5.90
N GLU A 51 -11.74 5.19 -5.75
CA GLU A 51 -12.20 5.72 -4.45
C GLU A 51 -13.32 4.87 -3.88
N VAL A 52 -13.27 4.59 -2.59
CA VAL A 52 -14.35 3.92 -1.86
C VAL A 52 -14.77 4.73 -0.64
N LEU A 53 -16.04 4.56 -0.22
CA LEU A 53 -16.54 5.15 1.02
C LEU A 53 -15.87 4.45 2.21
N ALA A 54 -15.47 5.23 3.22
CA ALA A 54 -14.71 4.75 4.36
C ALA A 54 -15.35 5.14 5.71
N ASP A 55 -16.68 5.26 5.76
CA ASP A 55 -17.42 5.63 6.96
C ASP A 55 -17.39 4.57 8.07
N VAL A 56 -17.18 3.31 7.71
CA VAL A 56 -17.04 2.17 8.64
C VAL A 56 -15.61 1.62 8.75
N GLU A 57 -14.65 2.23 8.07
CA GLU A 57 -13.25 1.84 8.14
C GLU A 57 -12.46 2.79 9.05
N THR A 58 -11.42 2.24 9.68
CA THR A 58 -10.39 3.01 10.37
C THR A 58 -9.05 2.75 9.67
N PRO A 59 -8.06 3.63 9.80
CA PRO A 59 -6.75 3.35 9.22
C PRO A 59 -6.12 2.03 9.71
N VAL A 60 -6.29 1.71 11.00
CA VAL A 60 -5.78 0.45 11.58
C VAL A 60 -6.52 -0.76 11.01
N SER A 61 -7.86 -0.71 10.89
CA SER A 61 -8.61 -1.80 10.26
C SER A 61 -8.21 -1.99 8.79
N ALA A 62 -8.06 -0.89 8.05
CA ALA A 62 -7.57 -0.93 6.69
C ALA A 62 -6.17 -1.55 6.61
N PHE A 63 -5.26 -1.20 7.54
CA PHE A 63 -3.90 -1.74 7.58
C PHE A 63 -3.90 -3.25 7.81
N VAL A 64 -4.66 -3.75 8.77
CA VAL A 64 -4.72 -5.20 9.03
C VAL A 64 -5.31 -5.96 7.83
N LYS A 65 -6.33 -5.41 7.17
CA LYS A 65 -6.95 -6.05 5.99
C LYS A 65 -6.05 -6.02 4.76
N LEU A 66 -5.42 -4.87 4.52
CA LEU A 66 -4.70 -4.59 3.30
C LEU A 66 -3.23 -4.95 3.38
N VAL A 67 -2.56 -4.87 4.53
CA VAL A 67 -1.11 -5.14 4.65
C VAL A 67 -0.89 -6.47 5.36
N GLY A 68 -1.63 -6.70 6.44
CA GLY A 68 -1.46 -7.85 7.33
C GLY A 68 -1.22 -7.40 8.77
N ALA A 69 -1.20 -8.36 9.69
CA ALA A 69 -0.95 -8.14 11.12
C ALA A 69 0.24 -8.96 11.66
N GLY A 70 0.76 -9.88 10.86
CA GLY A 70 1.91 -10.70 11.19
C GLY A 70 3.24 -10.05 10.81
N ILE A 71 4.29 -10.36 11.57
CA ILE A 71 5.67 -9.96 11.25
C ILE A 71 6.16 -10.65 9.96
N ASP A 72 5.56 -11.79 9.60
CA ASP A 72 5.84 -12.54 8.37
C ASP A 72 4.99 -12.10 7.17
N ASP A 73 4.09 -11.12 7.34
CA ASP A 73 3.26 -10.60 6.25
C ASP A 73 4.05 -9.66 5.33
N ALA A 74 3.42 -9.25 4.22
CA ALA A 74 4.06 -8.40 3.22
C ALA A 74 4.55 -7.06 3.82
N PRO A 75 5.73 -6.56 3.42
CA PRO A 75 6.24 -5.29 3.93
C PRO A 75 5.28 -4.14 3.62
N GLY A 76 5.01 -3.30 4.61
CA GLY A 76 4.17 -2.12 4.48
C GLY A 76 4.36 -1.11 5.60
N PHE A 77 3.70 0.03 5.49
CA PHE A 77 3.78 1.12 6.45
C PHE A 77 2.42 1.76 6.72
N LEU A 78 2.32 2.43 7.87
CA LEU A 78 1.22 3.30 8.25
C LEU A 78 1.82 4.64 8.71
N LEU A 79 1.43 5.75 8.06
CA LEU A 79 1.86 7.10 8.39
C LEU A 79 0.65 7.93 8.80
N GLU A 80 0.62 8.33 10.07
CA GLU A 80 -0.37 9.23 10.63
C GLU A 80 0.30 10.51 11.11
N SER A 81 -0.37 11.64 10.90
CA SER A 81 0.08 12.93 11.42
C SER A 81 -0.84 13.38 12.54
N VAL A 82 -0.26 13.92 13.61
CA VAL A 82 -0.99 14.61 14.67
C VAL A 82 -0.47 16.04 14.75
N GLU A 83 -1.32 16.99 14.37
CA GLU A 83 -1.03 18.41 14.50
C GLU A 83 -1.24 18.86 15.95
N HIS A 84 -0.21 19.49 16.53
CA HIS A 84 -0.24 20.13 17.85
C HIS A 84 -0.71 19.20 19.00
N GLY A 85 -0.56 17.88 18.85
CA GLY A 85 -0.97 16.89 19.84
C GLY A 85 -2.48 16.79 20.10
N GLN A 86 -3.31 17.47 19.30
CA GLN A 86 -4.76 17.59 19.55
C GLN A 86 -5.63 17.40 18.31
N ARG A 87 -5.10 17.57 17.10
CA ARG A 87 -5.85 17.36 15.85
C ARG A 87 -5.17 16.30 15.02
N TRP A 88 -5.90 15.25 14.64
CA TRP A 88 -5.43 14.35 13.59
C TRP A 88 -5.31 15.10 12.27
N GLY A 89 -4.21 14.87 11.57
CA GLY A 89 -4.02 15.35 10.22
C GLY A 89 -5.14 14.82 9.34
N ARG A 90 -5.46 15.54 8.26
CA ARG A 90 -6.56 15.17 7.36
C ARG A 90 -6.37 13.78 6.74
N PHE A 91 -5.12 13.37 6.53
CA PHE A 91 -4.79 12.13 5.85
C PHE A 91 -4.03 11.15 6.73
N THR A 92 -4.37 9.88 6.59
CA THR A 92 -3.52 8.74 6.98
C THR A 92 -3.10 8.00 5.71
N PHE A 93 -1.85 7.57 5.62
CA PHE A 93 -1.33 6.83 4.47
C PHE A 93 -0.89 5.42 4.86
N LEU A 94 -1.29 4.45 4.04
CA LEU A 94 -0.83 3.08 4.12
C LEU A 94 -0.09 2.77 2.84
N GLY A 95 1.01 2.04 2.94
CA GLY A 95 1.73 1.56 1.77
C GLY A 95 2.05 0.08 1.86
N ARG A 96 2.07 -0.59 0.72
CA ARG A 96 2.50 -1.98 0.56
C ARG A 96 3.02 -2.23 -0.85
N ASP A 97 3.40 -3.48 -1.11
CA ASP A 97 3.88 -3.97 -2.40
C ASP A 97 5.00 -3.08 -2.95
N PRO A 98 6.14 -3.02 -2.25
CA PRO A 98 7.25 -2.19 -2.69
C PRO A 98 7.70 -2.64 -4.08
N ALA A 99 7.80 -1.70 -5.02
CA ALA A 99 8.33 -1.98 -6.36
C ALA A 99 9.85 -2.22 -6.31
N LEU A 100 10.53 -1.56 -5.38
CA LEU A 100 11.95 -1.73 -5.09
C LEU A 100 12.19 -1.43 -3.62
N ARG A 101 12.99 -2.25 -2.94
CA ARG A 101 13.53 -1.96 -1.62
C ARG A 101 15.03 -1.77 -1.72
N LEU A 102 15.56 -0.91 -0.87
CA LEU A 102 16.99 -0.68 -0.77
C LEU A 102 17.44 -0.53 0.68
N VAL A 103 18.51 -1.23 1.00
CA VAL A 103 19.12 -1.33 2.33
C VAL A 103 20.58 -0.93 2.20
N VAL A 104 21.04 -0.01 3.05
CA VAL A 104 22.37 0.60 2.93
C VAL A 104 23.19 0.34 4.18
N HIS A 105 24.44 -0.07 3.99
CA HIS A 105 25.47 -0.13 5.03
C HIS A 105 26.73 0.57 4.52
N GLY A 106 27.09 1.69 5.13
CA GLY A 106 28.14 2.57 4.66
C GLY A 106 27.86 3.07 3.24
N ARG A 107 28.67 2.63 2.27
CA ARG A 107 28.51 2.96 0.86
C ARG A 107 27.79 1.88 0.05
N ASP A 108 27.66 0.68 0.61
CA ASP A 108 27.09 -0.46 -0.09
C ASP A 108 25.56 -0.41 -0.01
N VAL A 109 24.92 -0.54 -1.17
CA VAL A 109 23.46 -0.53 -1.34
C VAL A 109 23.02 -1.88 -1.88
N THR A 110 22.19 -2.57 -1.10
CA THR A 110 21.55 -3.82 -1.50
C THR A 110 20.13 -3.53 -1.96
N PHE A 111 19.77 -4.04 -3.14
CA PHE A 111 18.43 -3.89 -3.71
C PHE A 111 17.65 -5.20 -3.67
N ASP A 112 16.35 -5.09 -3.41
CA ASP A 112 15.37 -6.15 -3.61
C ASP A 112 14.25 -5.65 -4.55
N GLY A 113 14.23 -6.20 -5.77
CA GLY A 113 13.37 -5.77 -6.86
C GLY A 113 14.14 -5.25 -8.09
N PRO A 114 13.43 -4.90 -9.18
CA PRO A 114 14.03 -4.37 -10.40
C PRO A 114 14.64 -2.98 -10.18
N VAL A 115 15.96 -2.88 -10.41
CA VAL A 115 16.71 -1.62 -10.29
C VAL A 115 16.73 -0.90 -11.65
N PRO A 116 16.30 0.37 -11.73
CA PRO A 116 16.44 1.17 -12.95
C PRO A 116 17.91 1.32 -13.37
N ALA A 117 18.14 1.48 -14.68
CA ALA A 117 19.49 1.70 -15.18
C ALA A 117 20.11 2.99 -14.60
N GLY A 118 21.38 2.92 -14.22
CA GLY A 118 22.15 4.07 -13.73
C GLY A 118 22.03 4.34 -12.22
N VAL A 119 21.34 3.50 -11.45
CA VAL A 119 21.32 3.59 -9.99
C VAL A 119 22.55 2.86 -9.42
N PRO A 120 23.48 3.54 -8.72
CA PRO A 120 24.68 2.92 -8.19
C PRO A 120 24.39 2.06 -6.95
N ALA A 121 25.19 0.98 -6.79
CA ALA A 121 25.08 0.05 -5.66
C ALA A 121 26.19 0.25 -4.59
N ASP A 122 27.10 1.19 -4.81
CA ASP A 122 28.38 1.32 -4.09
C ASP A 122 28.73 2.77 -3.72
N GLN A 123 27.75 3.68 -3.74
CA GLN A 123 27.97 5.12 -3.50
C GLN A 123 27.19 5.69 -2.30
N GLY A 124 26.48 4.85 -1.56
CA GLY A 124 25.67 5.24 -0.40
C GLY A 124 24.21 5.59 -0.74
N ALA A 125 23.45 5.88 0.31
CA ALA A 125 22.02 6.07 0.27
C ALA A 125 21.63 7.32 -0.52
N LEU A 126 22.36 8.44 -0.34
CA LEU A 126 21.95 9.73 -0.91
C LEU A 126 22.09 9.73 -2.43
N VAL A 127 23.18 9.17 -2.95
CA VAL A 127 23.42 9.08 -4.40
C VAL A 127 22.46 8.09 -5.06
N ALA A 128 22.20 6.94 -4.42
CA ALA A 128 21.21 5.99 -4.93
C ALA A 128 19.80 6.60 -4.94
N LEU A 129 19.42 7.33 -3.89
CA LEU A 129 18.13 8.02 -3.79
C LEU A 129 17.96 9.08 -4.88
N GLU A 130 18.98 9.92 -5.11
CA GLU A 130 18.97 10.92 -6.17
C GLU A 130 18.80 10.28 -7.55
N ALA A 131 19.54 9.19 -7.83
CA ALA A 131 19.43 8.46 -9.08
C ALA A 131 18.03 7.88 -9.28
N LEU A 132 17.41 7.32 -8.23
CA LEU A 132 16.05 6.78 -8.31
C LEU A 132 15.00 7.86 -8.55
N LEU A 133 15.10 9.00 -7.86
CA LEU A 133 14.19 10.12 -8.06
C LEU A 133 14.29 10.71 -9.47
N ALA A 134 15.47 10.65 -10.09
CA ALA A 134 15.63 11.06 -11.49
C ALA A 134 14.94 10.09 -12.48
N GLN A 135 14.88 8.79 -12.15
CA GLN A 135 14.26 7.76 -12.99
C GLN A 135 12.74 7.69 -12.81
N TYR A 136 12.24 7.87 -11.60
CA TYR A 136 10.81 7.77 -11.28
C TYR A 136 10.13 9.14 -11.30
N ARG A 137 9.49 9.46 -12.42
CA ARG A 137 8.75 10.71 -12.64
C ARG A 137 7.28 10.40 -12.77
N ALA A 138 6.47 11.04 -11.92
CA ALA A 138 5.02 10.90 -11.89
C ALA A 138 4.33 12.24 -12.19
N PRO A 139 3.10 12.22 -12.75
CA PRO A 139 2.32 13.44 -12.94
C PRO A 139 1.89 14.04 -11.60
N GLN A 140 1.66 15.35 -11.58
CA GLN A 140 0.92 16.02 -10.51
C GLN A 140 -0.57 15.97 -10.87
N ILE A 141 -1.40 15.40 -9.99
CA ILE A 141 -2.84 15.23 -10.21
C ILE A 141 -3.57 15.85 -9.03
N ASP A 142 -4.31 16.94 -9.27
CA ASP A 142 -4.97 17.74 -8.22
C ASP A 142 -6.03 16.96 -7.42
N ASP A 143 -6.64 15.95 -8.04
CA ASP A 143 -7.65 15.10 -7.40
C ASP A 143 -7.06 14.01 -6.48
N LEU A 144 -5.73 13.82 -6.48
CA LEU A 144 -5.08 12.84 -5.62
C LEU A 144 -4.71 13.41 -4.24
N PRO A 145 -4.62 12.55 -3.21
CA PRO A 145 -4.05 12.90 -1.92
C PRO A 145 -2.61 13.45 -2.06
N PRO A 146 -2.14 14.27 -1.11
CA PRO A 146 -0.81 14.89 -1.19
C PRO A 146 0.34 13.89 -1.21
N PHE A 147 0.11 12.67 -0.72
CA PHE A 147 1.00 11.54 -0.91
C PHE A 147 0.23 10.40 -1.59
N HIS A 148 0.60 10.10 -2.83
CA HIS A 148 0.00 9.04 -3.64
C HIS A 148 1.04 8.05 -4.20
N GLY A 149 2.30 8.20 -3.79
CA GLY A 149 3.44 7.40 -4.24
C GLY A 149 4.75 8.08 -3.86
N GLY A 150 5.85 7.33 -3.94
CA GLY A 150 7.18 7.85 -3.63
C GLY A 150 8.05 6.86 -2.86
N ILE A 151 9.15 7.36 -2.31
CA ILE A 151 10.12 6.58 -1.55
C ILE A 151 9.90 6.82 -0.07
N VAL A 152 9.65 5.74 0.69
CA VAL A 152 9.33 5.79 2.12
C VAL A 152 10.28 4.88 2.88
N GLY A 153 10.69 5.31 4.07
CA GLY A 153 11.54 4.54 4.97
C GLY A 153 12.29 5.46 5.90
N TYR A 154 13.54 5.14 6.21
CA TYR A 154 14.37 5.97 7.06
C TYR A 154 15.79 6.14 6.51
N LEU A 155 16.38 7.28 6.90
CA LEU A 155 17.81 7.54 6.88
C LEU A 155 18.27 7.59 8.33
N GLY A 156 19.20 6.71 8.67
CA GLY A 156 19.83 6.63 9.97
C GLY A 156 20.79 7.78 10.20
N TYR A 157 21.23 7.95 11.44
CA TYR A 157 22.13 9.04 11.80
C TYR A 157 23.44 8.99 11.00
N ASP A 158 24.01 7.79 10.83
CA ASP A 158 25.32 7.62 10.17
C ASP A 158 25.30 7.92 8.67
N THR A 159 24.13 8.04 8.01
CA THR A 159 24.02 8.57 6.64
C THR A 159 24.67 9.96 6.49
N VAL A 160 24.69 10.77 7.56
CA VAL A 160 25.36 12.09 7.54
C VAL A 160 26.84 12.00 7.18
N ARG A 161 27.48 10.85 7.40
CA ARG A 161 28.90 10.62 7.09
C ARG A 161 29.17 10.50 5.59
N GLU A 162 28.14 10.43 4.75
CA GLU A 162 28.29 10.53 3.30
C GLU A 162 28.67 11.94 2.85
N ILE A 163 28.26 12.96 3.62
CA ILE A 163 28.44 14.38 3.30
C ILE A 163 29.39 15.11 4.26
N GLU A 164 29.59 14.59 5.48
CA GLU A 164 30.43 15.21 6.51
C GLU A 164 31.45 14.25 7.12
N ARG A 165 32.62 14.76 7.47
CA ARG A 165 33.65 13.95 8.14
C ARG A 165 33.48 14.03 9.66
N LEU A 166 32.85 13.01 10.23
CA LEU A 166 32.70 12.88 11.69
C LEU A 166 33.72 11.86 12.25
N PRO A 167 34.71 12.29 13.06
CA PRO A 167 35.64 11.37 13.73
C PRO A 167 34.95 10.60 14.87
N ASN A 168 35.65 9.62 15.46
CA ASN A 168 35.19 8.83 16.62
C ASN A 168 33.89 8.04 16.35
N ILE A 169 33.91 7.20 15.30
CA ILE A 169 32.79 6.31 14.99
C ILE A 169 32.61 5.33 16.17
N PRO A 170 31.44 5.30 16.83
CA PRO A 170 31.15 4.30 17.85
C PRO A 170 31.15 2.89 17.26
N ASP A 171 31.34 1.88 18.09
CA ASP A 171 31.13 0.49 17.66
C ASP A 171 29.67 0.29 17.24
N ASP A 172 29.44 -0.37 16.11
CA ASP A 172 28.11 -0.75 15.67
C ASP A 172 27.58 -1.89 16.56
N THR A 173 26.79 -1.52 17.55
CA THR A 173 26.17 -2.47 18.50
C THR A 173 24.77 -2.91 18.07
N ALA A 174 24.16 -2.22 17.10
CA ALA A 174 22.78 -2.44 16.70
C ALA A 174 22.66 -3.26 15.40
N GLY A 175 23.70 -3.24 14.55
CA GLY A 175 23.69 -3.92 13.25
C GLY A 175 22.59 -3.40 12.31
N LEU A 176 22.08 -2.20 12.57
CA LEU A 176 21.02 -1.59 11.79
C LEU A 176 21.61 -1.00 10.51
N PRO A 177 20.89 -1.05 9.38
CA PRO A 177 21.34 -0.37 8.19
C PRO A 177 21.31 1.15 8.38
N ASP A 178 22.22 1.83 7.70
CA ASP A 178 22.29 3.30 7.65
C ASP A 178 21.06 3.86 6.93
N ALA A 179 20.45 3.11 6.02
CA ALA A 179 19.16 3.46 5.44
C ALA A 179 18.38 2.19 5.05
N ALA A 180 17.06 2.24 5.22
CA ALA A 180 16.16 1.27 4.63
C ALA A 180 14.99 2.03 4.00
N LEU A 181 14.86 1.94 2.68
CA LEU A 181 13.88 2.70 1.91
C LEU A 181 13.13 1.78 0.95
N SER A 182 11.93 2.20 0.58
CA SER A 182 11.00 1.47 -0.25
C SER A 182 10.36 2.40 -1.27
N VAL A 183 10.52 2.07 -2.55
CA VAL A 183 9.73 2.66 -3.64
C VAL A 183 8.33 2.05 -3.56
N THR A 184 7.36 2.87 -3.17
CA THR A 184 6.01 2.41 -2.81
C THR A 184 5.22 2.06 -4.06
N GLY A 185 4.78 0.80 -4.17
CA GLY A 185 3.92 0.37 -5.28
C GLY A 185 2.47 0.75 -5.05
N HIS A 186 1.89 0.28 -3.95
CA HIS A 186 0.50 0.61 -3.60
C HIS A 186 0.43 1.60 -2.44
N VAL A 187 -0.43 2.60 -2.59
CA VAL A 187 -0.80 3.54 -1.52
C VAL A 187 -2.30 3.47 -1.29
N THR A 188 -2.70 3.38 -0.03
CA THR A 188 -4.08 3.63 0.39
C THR A 188 -4.09 4.89 1.26
N ALA A 189 -4.79 5.91 0.81
CA ALA A 189 -4.91 7.18 1.51
C ALA A 189 -6.31 7.32 2.12
N PHE A 190 -6.36 7.58 3.42
CA PHE A 190 -7.58 7.83 4.16
C PHE A 190 -7.80 9.33 4.28
N ASP A 191 -8.84 9.87 3.63
CA ASP A 191 -9.28 11.27 3.81
C ASP A 191 -10.33 11.31 4.93
N HIS A 192 -9.90 11.65 6.14
CA HIS A 192 -10.77 11.73 7.32
C HIS A 192 -11.88 12.77 7.18
N PHE A 193 -11.64 13.82 6.38
CA PHE A 193 -12.61 14.88 6.17
C PHE A 193 -13.73 14.46 5.20
N ARG A 194 -13.36 13.85 4.07
CA ARG A 194 -14.35 13.37 3.07
C ARG A 194 -14.90 11.98 3.38
N GLN A 195 -14.34 11.29 4.37
CA GLN A 195 -14.61 9.90 4.73
C GLN A 195 -14.44 8.96 3.52
N ARG A 196 -13.32 9.11 2.82
CA ARG A 196 -13.00 8.35 1.61
C ARG A 196 -11.65 7.66 1.75
N LEU A 197 -11.54 6.51 1.10
CA LEU A 197 -10.30 5.81 0.85
C LEU A 197 -9.96 5.92 -0.64
N SER A 198 -8.80 6.48 -0.96
CA SER A 198 -8.22 6.40 -2.30
C SER A 198 -7.24 5.24 -2.33
N LEU A 199 -7.52 4.21 -3.12
CA LEU A 199 -6.63 3.09 -3.37
C LEU A 199 -5.87 3.37 -4.66
N ILE A 200 -4.55 3.43 -4.61
CA ILE A 200 -3.68 3.94 -5.67
C ILE A 200 -2.56 2.94 -5.95
N GLU A 201 -2.59 2.33 -7.12
CA GLU A 201 -1.52 1.48 -7.66
C GLU A 201 -0.61 2.34 -8.55
N ASN A 202 0.66 2.51 -8.14
CA ASN A 202 1.67 3.18 -8.95
C ASN A 202 2.24 2.22 -9.99
N VAL A 203 2.00 2.52 -11.27
CA VAL A 203 2.46 1.69 -12.39
C VAL A 203 3.82 2.17 -12.88
N PHE A 204 4.84 1.35 -12.68
CA PHE A 204 6.23 1.63 -13.11
C PHE A 204 6.45 1.18 -14.55
N LEU A 205 6.99 2.08 -15.38
CA LEU A 205 7.19 1.90 -16.83
C LEU A 205 8.67 1.90 -17.24
N VAL A 206 9.59 1.95 -16.27
CA VAL A 206 11.05 2.05 -16.48
C VAL A 206 11.70 0.77 -17.01
N ASP A 207 11.04 -0.38 -16.84
CA ASP A 207 11.56 -1.73 -17.09
C ASP A 207 11.31 -2.25 -18.51
N GLY A 208 10.61 -1.48 -19.33
CA GLY A 208 10.12 -1.95 -20.62
C GLY A 208 8.94 -2.91 -20.45
N GLY A 209 7.88 -2.69 -21.22
CA GLY A 209 6.64 -3.46 -21.14
C GLY A 209 5.56 -2.76 -21.93
N HIS A 210 4.42 -3.41 -22.13
CA HIS A 210 3.29 -2.78 -22.82
C HIS A 210 2.44 -2.01 -21.79
N PRO A 211 2.38 -0.67 -21.85
CA PRO A 211 1.68 0.11 -20.84
C PRO A 211 0.21 -0.30 -20.67
N GLY A 212 -0.42 -0.75 -21.75
CA GLY A 212 -1.80 -1.26 -21.70
C GLY A 212 -1.95 -2.50 -20.82
N GLU A 213 -1.02 -3.46 -20.88
CA GLU A 213 -1.05 -4.67 -20.05
C GLU A 213 -0.81 -4.32 -18.58
N LYS A 214 0.16 -3.43 -18.30
CA LYS A 214 0.43 -2.94 -16.95
C LYS A 214 -0.75 -2.17 -16.35
N TYR A 215 -1.52 -1.44 -17.16
CA TYR A 215 -2.78 -0.83 -16.73
C TYR A 215 -3.82 -1.89 -16.35
N ASP A 216 -4.00 -2.90 -17.20
CA ASP A 216 -4.96 -3.97 -16.97
C ASP A 216 -4.61 -4.76 -15.69
N GLU A 217 -3.32 -4.98 -15.41
CA GLU A 217 -2.83 -5.54 -14.13
C GLU A 217 -3.11 -4.64 -12.92
N ALA A 218 -2.90 -3.32 -13.05
CA ALA A 218 -3.17 -2.37 -11.97
C ALA A 218 -4.67 -2.31 -11.62
N VAL A 219 -5.55 -2.36 -12.62
CA VAL A 219 -7.01 -2.47 -12.41
C VAL A 219 -7.34 -3.73 -11.62
N ALA A 220 -6.80 -4.89 -12.02
CA ALA A 220 -7.04 -6.15 -11.34
C ALA A 220 -6.56 -6.14 -9.88
N LYS A 221 -5.41 -5.50 -9.61
CA LYS A 221 -4.92 -5.29 -8.24
C LYS A 221 -5.87 -4.41 -7.44
N LEU A 222 -6.32 -3.27 -7.97
CA LEU A 222 -7.28 -2.40 -7.29
C LEU A 222 -8.58 -3.15 -6.94
N GLU A 223 -9.12 -3.92 -7.86
CA GLU A 223 -10.31 -4.75 -7.60
C GLU A 223 -10.07 -5.75 -6.46
N ALA A 224 -8.90 -6.40 -6.44
CA ALA A 224 -8.52 -7.30 -5.36
C ALA A 224 -8.40 -6.56 -4.02
N ARG A 225 -7.81 -5.36 -3.99
CA ARG A 225 -7.69 -4.54 -2.76
C ARG A 225 -9.05 -4.06 -2.23
N VAL A 226 -9.96 -3.67 -3.12
CA VAL A 226 -11.34 -3.36 -2.75
C VAL A 226 -12.02 -4.59 -2.14
N ALA A 227 -11.81 -5.78 -2.71
CA ALA A 227 -12.35 -7.03 -2.16
C ALA A 227 -11.72 -7.40 -0.81
N GLU A 228 -10.43 -7.11 -0.59
CA GLU A 228 -9.76 -7.29 0.71
C GLU A 228 -10.32 -6.35 1.78
N LEU A 229 -10.55 -5.08 1.46
CA LEU A 229 -11.20 -4.12 2.37
C LEU A 229 -12.60 -4.59 2.79
N ALA A 230 -13.34 -5.24 1.89
CA ALA A 230 -14.67 -5.75 2.19
C ALA A 230 -14.67 -6.98 3.11
N ARG A 231 -13.51 -7.59 3.42
CA ARG A 231 -13.45 -8.76 4.31
C ARG A 231 -13.73 -8.35 5.76
N PRO A 232 -14.45 -9.19 6.53
CA PRO A 232 -14.62 -8.96 7.96
C PRO A 232 -13.29 -9.11 8.69
N LEU A 233 -13.04 -8.25 9.67
CA LEU A 233 -11.93 -8.44 10.61
C LEU A 233 -12.41 -9.22 11.84
N PRO A 234 -11.67 -10.26 12.26
CA PRO A 234 -11.92 -10.89 13.54
C PRO A 234 -11.60 -9.89 14.66
N TYR A 235 -12.63 -9.32 15.28
CA TYR A 235 -12.49 -8.41 16.40
C TYR A 235 -12.48 -9.19 17.72
N ALA A 236 -11.36 -9.11 18.44
CA ALA A 236 -11.28 -9.53 19.84
C ALA A 236 -11.38 -8.29 20.72
N VAL A 237 -12.39 -8.24 21.60
CA VAL A 237 -12.53 -7.15 22.57
C VAL A 237 -11.33 -7.17 23.52
N SER A 238 -10.56 -6.09 23.57
CA SER A 238 -9.48 -5.90 24.53
C SER A 238 -9.72 -4.66 25.39
N ALA A 239 -9.17 -4.67 26.61
CA ALA A 239 -9.09 -3.45 27.40
C ALA A 239 -8.10 -2.46 26.74
N PRO A 240 -8.25 -1.14 26.96
CA PRO A 240 -7.24 -0.17 26.55
C PRO A 240 -5.89 -0.47 27.26
N PRO A 241 -4.75 -0.24 26.60
CA PRO A 241 -3.45 -0.38 27.26
C PRO A 241 -3.33 0.60 28.42
N MET A 242 -2.76 0.13 29.53
CA MET A 242 -2.45 0.97 30.67
C MET A 242 -1.03 1.54 30.50
N LEU A 243 -0.77 2.72 31.09
CA LEU A 243 0.57 3.33 31.11
C LEU A 243 1.65 2.44 31.75
N ALA A 244 1.26 1.40 32.50
CA ALA A 244 2.18 0.41 33.07
C ALA A 244 2.58 -0.70 32.08
N ASP A 245 1.96 -0.76 30.90
CA ASP A 245 2.16 -1.79 29.87
C ASP A 245 3.14 -1.37 28.75
N VAL A 246 3.69 -0.15 28.81
CA VAL A 246 4.59 0.46 27.81
C VAL A 246 5.95 0.75 28.44
#